data_AF-A0A972YYE9-F1
#
_entry.id   AF-A0A972YYE9-F1
#
_cell.length_a   1.000
_cell.length_b   1.000
_cell.length_c   1.000
_cell.angle_alpha   90.00
_cell.angle_beta   90.00
_cell.angle_gamma   90.00
#
_symmetry.space_group_name_H-M   'P 1'
#
loop_
_entity.id
_entity.type
_entity.pdbx_description
1 polymer ?
#
loop_
_entity_poly.entity_id
_entity_poly.type
_entity_poly.pdbx_seq_one_letter_code
_entity_poly.pdbx_strand_id
1 'polypeptide(L)'
;MKKYNVKNYIRWKEDVTDSIKYIKQNNSVSCFADYTPHELNILFLPLVENIARKFSTSQQASGVMSIMDIIQAGSQALTLAVNKIDFMTLRESEDQEKTLKSFLAKRIRGHIRRAIDINRGDIRIPEHKLNEIRKDNGKDKKMVEMFFNSIFLSIDAIPTNNESNESWVNNLPDTSEPYNLGMLNMYLDGILKKHLNHNEYHVLRLSYGLDCDKHSAKQIADYLSISGVSAYVRVSELKKQAVEKLIENVDHSQVLDYL
;
A
#
# COMPACT_ATOMS: atom_id res chain seq x y z
N MET A 1 25.03 8.16 -0.03
CA MET A 1 24.32 6.94 0.47
C MET A 1 23.34 7.38 1.53
N LYS A 2 22.08 6.91 1.49
CA LYS A 2 21.17 7.06 2.64
C LYS A 2 21.87 6.52 3.89
N LYS A 3 21.65 7.16 5.04
CA LYS A 3 22.20 6.67 6.31
C LYS A 3 21.58 5.29 6.59
N TYR A 4 22.35 4.23 6.42
CA TYR A 4 22.00 2.89 6.86
C TYR A 4 22.85 2.51 8.05
N ASN A 5 22.43 1.53 8.84
CA ASN A 5 23.17 1.12 10.02
C ASN A 5 24.45 0.39 9.61
N VAL A 6 25.56 1.14 9.58
CA VAL A 6 26.88 0.65 9.20
C VAL A 6 27.34 -0.49 10.11
N LYS A 7 27.05 -0.41 11.42
CA LYS A 7 27.42 -1.46 12.38
C LYS A 7 26.73 -2.78 12.05
N ASN A 8 25.44 -2.74 11.74
CA ASN A 8 24.70 -3.95 11.35
C ASN A 8 25.20 -4.52 10.02
N TYR A 9 25.51 -3.65 9.05
CA TYR A 9 26.06 -4.09 7.78
C TYR A 9 27.43 -4.76 7.93
N ILE A 10 28.31 -4.23 8.79
CA ILE A 10 29.62 -4.84 9.09
C ILE A 10 29.45 -6.21 9.74
N ARG A 11 28.60 -6.32 10.79
CA ARG A 11 28.31 -7.59 11.46
C ARG A 11 27.81 -8.65 10.49
N TRP A 12 26.81 -8.28 9.67
CA TRP A 12 26.29 -9.17 8.63
C TRP A 12 27.38 -9.66 7.68
N LYS A 13 28.30 -8.76 7.28
CA LYS A 13 29.39 -9.11 6.37
C LYS A 13 30.38 -10.08 7.01
N GLU A 14 30.74 -9.85 8.27
CA GLU A 14 31.62 -10.73 9.06
C GLU A 14 30.98 -12.12 9.22
N ASP A 15 29.72 -12.19 9.63
CA ASP A 15 28.96 -13.44 9.79
C ASP A 15 28.90 -14.25 8.48
N VAL A 16 28.66 -13.57 7.35
CA VAL A 16 28.66 -14.21 6.02
C VAL A 16 30.04 -14.75 5.69
N THR A 17 31.12 -14.00 5.95
CA THR A 17 32.47 -14.47 5.67
C THR A 17 32.86 -15.69 6.50
N ASP A 18 32.47 -15.71 7.77
CA ASP A 18 32.78 -16.83 8.67
C ASP A 18 31.94 -18.07 8.35
N SER A 19 30.67 -17.88 8.01
CA SER A 19 29.79 -18.96 7.53
C SER A 19 30.33 -19.60 6.26
N ILE A 20 30.84 -18.80 5.31
CA ILE A 20 31.46 -19.31 4.08
C ILE A 20 32.74 -20.10 4.39
N LYS A 21 33.59 -19.61 5.30
CA LYS A 21 34.82 -20.33 5.71
C LYS A 21 34.46 -21.67 6.35
N TYR A 22 33.48 -21.70 7.25
CA TYR A 22 33.01 -22.91 7.92
C TYR A 22 32.53 -23.96 6.91
N ILE A 23 31.70 -23.56 5.93
CA ILE A 23 31.23 -24.47 4.87
C ILE A 23 32.39 -25.02 4.06
N LYS A 24 33.34 -24.16 3.64
CA LYS A 24 34.50 -24.59 2.84
C LYS A 24 35.46 -25.51 3.61
N GLN A 25 35.54 -25.38 4.93
CA GLN A 25 36.40 -26.22 5.78
C GLN A 25 35.78 -27.58 6.07
N ASN A 26 34.46 -27.64 6.28
CA ASN A 26 33.77 -28.88 6.66
C ASN A 26 33.27 -29.70 5.48
N ASN A 27 33.02 -29.07 4.32
CA ASN A 27 32.62 -29.76 3.10
C ASN A 27 33.75 -29.73 2.07
N SER A 28 34.44 -30.86 1.93
CA SER A 28 35.37 -31.15 0.83
C SER A 28 34.62 -31.60 -0.43
N VAL A 29 33.60 -30.85 -0.81
CA VAL A 29 32.76 -31.17 -1.96
C VAL A 29 33.41 -30.59 -3.22
N SER A 30 33.65 -31.44 -4.23
CA SER A 30 34.32 -31.02 -5.48
C SER A 30 33.38 -30.33 -6.48
N CYS A 31 32.06 -30.43 -6.26
CA CYS A 31 31.03 -30.11 -7.24
C CYS A 31 29.94 -29.22 -6.62
N PHE A 32 29.51 -28.17 -7.32
CA PHE A 32 28.49 -27.27 -6.77
C PHE A 32 27.12 -27.94 -6.62
N ALA A 33 26.86 -28.99 -7.41
CA ALA A 33 25.59 -29.73 -7.39
C ALA A 33 25.37 -30.55 -6.11
N ASP A 34 26.42 -30.79 -5.32
CA ASP A 34 26.34 -31.64 -4.13
C ASP A 34 26.20 -30.83 -2.83
N TYR A 35 26.25 -29.50 -2.91
CA TYR A 35 25.91 -28.64 -1.77
C TYR A 35 24.41 -28.68 -1.48
N THR A 36 24.08 -28.55 -0.20
CA THR A 36 22.68 -28.35 0.21
C THR A 36 22.15 -27.00 -0.28
N PRO A 37 20.83 -26.84 -0.46
CA PRO A 37 20.23 -25.54 -0.78
C PRO A 37 20.61 -24.44 0.20
N HIS A 38 20.76 -24.77 1.49
CA HIS A 38 21.17 -23.83 2.53
C HIS A 38 22.61 -23.35 2.34
N GLU A 39 23.54 -24.26 2.06
CA GLU A 39 24.94 -23.92 1.81
C GLU A 39 25.09 -23.09 0.53
N LEU A 40 24.36 -23.44 -0.54
CA LEU A 40 24.33 -22.66 -1.77
C LEU A 40 23.84 -21.23 -1.52
N ASN A 41 22.79 -21.05 -0.70
CA ASN A 41 22.34 -19.72 -0.32
C ASN A 41 23.48 -18.91 0.33
N ILE A 42 24.18 -19.48 1.31
CA ILE A 42 25.28 -18.78 2.01
C ILE A 42 26.44 -18.46 1.06
N LEU A 43 26.86 -19.42 0.23
CA LEU A 43 27.97 -19.26 -0.72
C LEU A 43 27.73 -18.16 -1.76
N PHE A 44 26.47 -17.94 -2.16
CA PHE A 44 26.10 -16.94 -3.17
C PHE A 44 25.55 -15.62 -2.59
N LEU A 45 25.52 -15.43 -1.26
CA LEU A 45 25.22 -14.12 -0.65
C LEU A 45 26.15 -12.99 -1.14
N PRO A 46 27.47 -13.19 -1.32
CA PRO A 46 28.35 -12.16 -1.88
C PRO A 46 27.95 -11.74 -3.31
N LEU A 47 27.37 -12.65 -4.10
CA LEU A 47 26.86 -12.33 -5.44
C LEU A 47 25.65 -11.39 -5.34
N VAL A 48 24.75 -11.60 -4.36
CA VAL A 48 23.61 -10.72 -4.10
C VAL A 48 24.10 -9.30 -3.79
N GLU A 49 25.07 -9.16 -2.89
CA GLU A 49 25.62 -7.85 -2.53
C GLU A 49 26.21 -7.12 -3.74
N ASN A 50 26.99 -7.83 -4.56
CA ASN A 50 27.60 -7.28 -5.77
C ASN A 50 26.55 -6.82 -6.79
N ILE A 51 25.39 -7.49 -6.86
CA ILE A 51 24.29 -7.08 -7.74
C ILE A 51 23.54 -5.89 -7.13
N ALA A 52 23.27 -5.91 -5.83
CA ALA A 52 22.58 -4.85 -5.11
C ALA A 52 23.32 -3.51 -5.23
N ARG A 53 24.65 -3.51 -5.12
CA ARG A 53 25.49 -2.31 -5.26
C ARG A 53 25.43 -1.64 -6.63
N LYS A 54 24.95 -2.34 -7.66
CA LYS A 54 24.78 -1.78 -9.02
C LYS A 54 23.51 -0.94 -9.15
N PHE A 55 22.58 -1.01 -8.19
CA PHE A 55 21.39 -0.17 -8.17
C PHE A 55 21.68 1.16 -7.46
N SER A 56 21.18 2.26 -8.03
CA SER A 56 21.35 3.60 -7.43
C SER A 56 20.49 3.72 -6.17
N THR A 57 21.10 4.14 -5.06
CA THR A 57 20.38 4.46 -3.81
C THR A 57 19.91 5.92 -3.75
N SER A 58 19.90 6.64 -4.88
CA SER A 58 19.36 8.01 -4.93
C SER A 58 17.85 7.99 -4.71
N GLN A 59 17.30 9.05 -4.10
CA GLN A 59 15.87 9.16 -3.80
C GLN A 59 15.02 8.98 -5.07
N GLN A 60 15.50 9.52 -6.20
CA GLN A 60 14.81 9.45 -7.48
C GLN A 60 14.75 8.03 -8.06
N ALA A 61 15.73 7.18 -7.72
CA ALA A 61 15.87 5.85 -8.32
C ALA A 61 15.29 4.74 -7.44
N SER A 62 15.56 4.77 -6.13
CA SER A 62 15.16 3.72 -5.18
C SER A 62 14.18 4.19 -4.11
N GLY A 63 13.69 5.44 -4.20
CA GLY A 63 12.76 6.00 -3.23
C GLY A 63 13.34 5.92 -1.82
N VAL A 64 12.55 5.39 -0.88
CA VAL A 64 12.93 5.19 0.52
C VAL A 64 13.99 4.10 0.76
N MET A 65 14.16 3.15 -0.16
CA MET A 65 15.01 1.97 0.05
C MET A 65 16.50 2.30 0.22
N SER A 66 17.12 1.69 1.23
CA SER A 66 18.55 1.72 1.48
C SER A 66 19.26 0.53 0.82
N ILE A 67 20.60 0.55 0.81
CA ILE A 67 21.39 -0.58 0.30
C ILE A 67 21.09 -1.89 1.04
N MET A 68 20.79 -1.83 2.34
CA MET A 68 20.47 -3.02 3.13
C MET A 68 19.15 -3.63 2.67
N ASP A 69 18.15 -2.80 2.37
CA ASP A 69 16.83 -3.25 1.89
C ASP A 69 16.95 -3.90 0.51
N ILE A 70 17.79 -3.32 -0.36
CA ILE A 70 18.09 -3.88 -1.69
C ILE A 70 18.80 -5.24 -1.55
N ILE A 71 19.76 -5.37 -0.63
CA ILE A 71 20.43 -6.65 -0.35
C ILE A 71 19.41 -7.68 0.14
N GLN A 72 18.54 -7.32 1.08
CA GLN A 72 17.52 -8.24 1.61
C GLN A 72 16.54 -8.71 0.54
N ALA A 73 16.04 -7.80 -0.31
CA ALA A 73 15.21 -8.16 -1.45
C ALA A 73 15.93 -9.10 -2.42
N GLY A 74 17.25 -8.95 -2.56
CA GLY A 74 18.09 -9.86 -3.33
C GLY A 74 18.30 -11.22 -2.66
N SER A 75 18.47 -11.27 -1.34
CA SER A 75 18.63 -12.51 -0.55
C SER A 75 17.36 -13.36 -0.55
N GLN A 76 16.19 -12.71 -0.50
CA GLN A 76 14.91 -13.39 -0.71
C GLN A 76 14.86 -14.05 -2.10
N ALA A 77 15.28 -13.32 -3.13
CA ALA A 77 15.32 -13.83 -4.50
C ALA A 77 16.31 -14.98 -4.68
N LEU A 78 17.46 -14.93 -3.99
CA LEU A 78 18.45 -16.00 -3.99
C LEU A 78 17.83 -17.29 -3.43
N THR A 79 17.19 -17.22 -2.28
CA THR A 79 16.52 -18.38 -1.65
C THR A 79 15.49 -19.01 -2.58
N LEU A 80 14.65 -18.18 -3.20
CA LEU A 80 13.65 -18.62 -4.17
C LEU A 80 14.27 -19.20 -5.46
N ALA A 81 15.43 -18.70 -5.86
CA ALA A 81 16.11 -19.15 -7.06
C ALA A 81 16.83 -20.48 -6.82
N VAL A 82 17.48 -20.67 -5.67
CA VAL A 82 18.17 -21.91 -5.31
C VAL A 82 17.20 -23.10 -5.27
N ASN A 83 16.00 -22.90 -4.74
CA ASN A 83 14.95 -23.94 -4.75
C ASN A 83 14.45 -24.32 -6.14
N LYS A 84 14.78 -23.54 -7.19
CA LYS A 84 14.37 -23.77 -8.58
C LYS A 84 15.52 -24.25 -9.47
N ILE A 85 16.67 -24.59 -8.89
CA ILE A 85 17.81 -25.13 -9.65
C ILE A 85 17.46 -26.55 -10.08
N ASP A 86 17.66 -26.83 -11.36
CA ASP A 86 17.67 -28.20 -11.86
C ASP A 86 19.09 -28.77 -11.72
N PHE A 87 19.27 -29.65 -10.75
CA PHE A 87 20.56 -30.25 -10.43
C PHE A 87 21.04 -31.24 -11.50
N MET A 88 20.14 -31.82 -12.31
CA MET A 88 20.53 -32.72 -13.40
C MET A 88 21.21 -31.93 -14.51
N THR A 89 20.57 -30.85 -14.97
CA THR A 89 21.17 -29.92 -15.94
C THR A 89 22.45 -29.28 -15.41
N LEU A 90 22.52 -29.00 -14.10
CA LEU A 90 23.72 -28.43 -13.50
C LEU A 90 24.91 -29.41 -13.57
N ARG A 91 24.70 -30.71 -13.35
CA ARG A 91 25.76 -31.72 -13.40
C ARG A 91 26.34 -31.90 -14.80
N GLU A 92 25.53 -31.73 -15.83
CA GLU A 92 25.93 -31.82 -17.23
C GLU A 92 26.73 -30.59 -17.72
N SER A 93 26.69 -29.47 -16.98
CA SER A 93 27.37 -28.24 -17.35
C SER A 93 28.89 -28.33 -17.18
N GLU A 94 29.65 -27.92 -18.20
CA GLU A 94 31.13 -27.85 -18.15
C GLU A 94 31.66 -26.96 -17.01
N ASP A 95 31.03 -25.79 -16.80
CA ASP A 95 31.35 -24.86 -15.72
C ASP A 95 30.09 -24.56 -14.88
N GLN A 96 29.96 -25.30 -13.79
CA GLN A 96 28.82 -25.17 -12.87
C GLN A 96 28.76 -23.80 -12.19
N GLU A 97 29.90 -23.20 -11.87
CA GLU A 97 29.96 -21.93 -11.15
C GLU A 97 29.41 -20.80 -12.03
N LYS A 98 29.85 -20.75 -13.28
CA LYS A 98 29.37 -19.76 -14.26
C LYS A 98 27.89 -19.94 -14.55
N THR A 99 27.43 -21.18 -14.70
CA THR A 99 26.01 -21.51 -14.91
C THR A 99 25.16 -21.01 -13.74
N LEU A 100 25.55 -21.32 -12.49
CA LEU A 100 24.87 -20.83 -11.30
C LEU A 100 24.88 -19.30 -11.18
N LYS A 101 26.04 -18.67 -11.37
CA LYS A 101 26.15 -17.20 -11.32
C LYS A 101 25.22 -16.54 -12.33
N SER A 102 25.15 -17.02 -13.56
CA SER A 102 24.27 -16.46 -14.59
C SER A 102 22.78 -16.65 -14.25
N PHE A 103 22.42 -17.86 -13.79
CA PHE A 103 21.06 -18.25 -13.42
C PHE A 103 20.54 -17.42 -12.24
N LEU A 104 21.35 -17.31 -11.18
CA LEU A 104 21.03 -16.56 -9.96
C LEU A 104 21.02 -15.06 -10.24
N ALA A 105 22.03 -14.53 -10.95
CA ALA A 105 22.14 -13.10 -11.21
C ALA A 105 20.94 -12.54 -11.99
N LYS A 106 20.40 -13.28 -12.96
CA LYS A 106 19.20 -12.89 -13.70
C LYS A 106 17.99 -12.73 -12.79
N ARG A 107 17.79 -13.67 -11.86
CA ARG A 107 16.65 -13.70 -10.93
C ARG A 107 16.76 -12.66 -9.83
N ILE A 108 17.93 -12.57 -9.19
CA ILE A 108 18.22 -11.58 -8.15
C ILE A 108 18.01 -10.16 -8.70
N ARG A 109 18.60 -9.85 -9.86
CA ARG A 109 18.46 -8.53 -10.48
C ARG A 109 17.01 -8.20 -10.84
N GLY A 110 16.28 -9.18 -11.36
CA GLY A 110 14.85 -9.01 -11.70
C GLY A 110 14.00 -8.73 -10.46
N HIS A 111 14.24 -9.47 -9.38
CA HIS A 111 13.51 -9.31 -8.13
C HIS A 111 13.79 -7.96 -7.45
N ILE A 112 15.07 -7.57 -7.36
CA ILE A 112 15.46 -6.26 -6.82
C ILE A 112 14.78 -5.13 -7.60
N ARG A 113 14.75 -5.19 -8.94
CA ARG A 113 14.08 -4.17 -9.75
C ARG A 113 12.59 -4.05 -9.40
N ARG A 114 11.89 -5.18 -9.25
CA ARG A 114 10.47 -5.18 -8.87
C ARG A 114 10.24 -4.65 -7.46
N ALA A 115 11.10 -5.03 -6.50
CA ALA A 115 11.03 -4.52 -5.14
C ALA A 115 11.20 -2.99 -5.10
N ILE A 116 12.14 -2.45 -5.89
CA ILE A 116 12.31 -1.01 -6.06
C ILE A 116 11.06 -0.40 -6.69
N ASP A 117 10.55 -0.96 -7.78
CA ASP A 117 9.35 -0.43 -8.45
C ASP A 117 8.12 -0.37 -7.53
N ILE A 118 7.98 -1.32 -6.60
CA ILE A 118 6.89 -1.36 -5.61
C ILE A 118 7.07 -0.31 -4.52
N ASN A 119 8.31 -0.11 -4.03
CA ASN A 119 8.59 0.67 -2.82
C ASN A 119 9.20 2.05 -3.08
N ARG A 120 9.42 2.43 -4.34
CA ARG A 120 10.12 3.69 -4.67
C ARG A 120 9.27 4.95 -4.45
N GLY A 121 7.96 4.86 -4.64
CA GLY A 121 7.05 5.98 -4.63
C GLY A 121 5.98 5.78 -3.57
N ASP A 122 5.41 6.88 -3.11
CA ASP A 122 4.32 6.84 -2.12
C ASP A 122 3.03 6.34 -2.76
N ILE A 123 2.81 6.69 -4.05
CA ILE A 123 1.75 6.12 -4.88
C ILE A 123 2.32 4.96 -5.69
N ARG A 124 1.70 3.79 -5.53
CA ARG A 124 2.06 2.59 -6.28
C ARG A 124 1.61 2.70 -7.74
N ILE A 125 2.55 2.59 -8.67
CA ILE A 125 2.26 2.42 -10.10
C ILE A 125 2.23 0.93 -10.46
N PRO A 126 1.19 0.44 -11.17
CA PRO A 126 1.14 -0.94 -11.65
C PRO A 126 2.31 -1.31 -12.58
N GLU A 127 2.78 -2.56 -12.52
CA GLU A 127 3.96 -3.02 -13.29
C GLU A 127 3.76 -2.91 -14.82
N HIS A 128 2.56 -3.17 -15.33
CA HIS A 128 2.27 -3.03 -16.76
C HIS A 128 2.46 -1.59 -17.25
N LYS A 129 2.05 -0.59 -16.46
CA LYS A 129 2.28 0.83 -16.74
C LYS A 129 3.74 1.23 -16.66
N LEU A 130 4.48 0.68 -15.70
CA LEU A 130 5.94 0.89 -15.64
C LEU A 130 6.66 0.31 -16.86
N ASN A 131 6.17 -0.81 -17.40
CA ASN A 131 6.73 -1.39 -18.60
C ASN A 131 6.41 -0.57 -19.85
N GLU A 132 5.21 0.04 -19.95
CA GLU A 132 4.87 1.03 -20.98
C GLU A 132 5.85 2.23 -20.91
N ILE A 133 5.99 2.85 -19.73
CA ILE A 133 6.93 3.98 -19.51
C ILE A 133 8.36 3.63 -19.97
N ARG A 134 8.82 2.41 -19.68
CA ARG A 134 10.16 1.93 -20.06
C ARG A 134 10.31 1.68 -21.56
N LYS A 135 9.26 1.23 -22.25
CA LYS A 135 9.28 0.95 -23.69
C LYS A 135 9.25 2.23 -24.52
N ASP A 136 8.49 3.22 -24.06
CA ASP A 136 8.30 4.46 -24.80
C ASP A 136 9.46 5.45 -24.66
N ASN A 137 10.50 5.11 -23.88
CA ASN A 137 11.67 5.96 -23.61
C ASN A 137 11.28 7.40 -23.22
N GLY A 138 10.14 7.58 -22.54
CA GLY A 138 9.67 8.90 -22.09
C GLY A 138 9.06 9.81 -23.16
N LYS A 139 8.64 9.27 -24.33
CA LYS A 139 7.95 10.05 -25.37
C LYS A 139 6.57 10.56 -24.93
N ASP A 140 5.86 9.76 -24.14
CA ASP A 140 4.51 10.08 -23.70
C ASP A 140 4.51 10.95 -22.44
N LYS A 141 4.18 12.23 -22.60
CA LYS A 141 4.10 13.21 -21.51
C LYS A 141 3.22 12.75 -20.35
N LYS A 142 2.05 12.16 -20.62
CA LYS A 142 1.13 11.67 -19.59
C LYS A 142 1.73 10.55 -18.73
N MET A 143 2.51 9.67 -19.34
CA MET A 143 3.16 8.57 -18.65
C MET A 143 4.34 9.06 -17.80
N VAL A 144 5.06 10.07 -18.28
CA VAL A 144 6.09 10.77 -17.52
C VAL A 144 5.48 11.55 -16.35
N GLU A 145 4.35 12.22 -16.57
CA GLU A 145 3.60 12.93 -15.54
C GLU A 145 3.12 11.97 -14.45
N MET A 146 2.53 10.83 -14.81
CA MET A 146 2.15 9.79 -13.85
C MET A 146 3.35 9.29 -13.02
N PHE A 147 4.53 9.18 -13.62
CA PHE A 147 5.75 8.82 -12.89
C PHE A 147 6.12 9.90 -11.87
N PHE A 148 6.13 11.17 -12.24
CA PHE A 148 6.49 12.26 -11.31
C PHE A 148 5.43 12.46 -10.21
N ASN A 149 4.15 12.36 -10.54
CA ASN A 149 3.06 12.44 -9.56
C ASN A 149 3.09 11.31 -8.52
N SER A 150 3.81 10.22 -8.78
CA SER A 150 3.99 9.15 -7.78
C SER A 150 5.03 9.46 -6.70
N ILE A 151 5.81 10.53 -6.86
CA ILE A 151 6.87 10.94 -5.94
C ILE A 151 6.43 12.23 -5.24
N PHE A 152 6.08 12.16 -3.96
CA PHE A 152 5.79 13.38 -3.21
C PHE A 152 7.06 14.05 -2.70
N LEU A 153 7.04 15.38 -2.70
CA LEU A 153 8.02 16.19 -1.99
C LEU A 153 7.57 16.33 -0.54
N SER A 154 8.52 16.21 0.39
CA SER A 154 8.21 16.47 1.80
C SER A 154 7.92 17.96 1.99
N ILE A 155 6.82 18.25 2.69
CA ILE A 155 6.44 19.60 3.11
C ILE A 155 7.53 20.19 4.04
N ASP A 156 8.11 19.35 4.90
CA ASP A 156 9.14 19.75 5.87
C ASP A 156 10.50 20.05 5.22
N ALA A 157 10.73 19.60 3.99
CA ALA A 157 11.97 19.85 3.26
C ALA A 157 12.02 21.25 2.63
N ILE A 158 10.92 22.00 2.70
CA ILE A 158 10.81 23.32 2.07
C ILE A 158 11.39 24.35 3.05
N PRO A 159 12.43 25.09 2.66
CA PRO A 159 13.04 26.08 3.54
C PRO A 159 12.02 27.17 3.88
N THR A 160 11.83 27.44 5.17
CA THR A 160 11.14 28.65 5.63
C THR A 160 12.07 29.84 5.43
N ASN A 161 11.55 30.98 4.95
CA ASN A 161 12.33 32.21 4.96
C ASN A 161 12.66 32.58 6.41
N ASN A 162 13.87 33.05 6.69
CA ASN A 162 14.36 33.30 8.06
C ASN A 162 13.58 34.40 8.82
N GLU A 163 12.68 35.13 8.16
CA GLU A 163 11.95 36.27 8.72
C GLU A 163 10.47 35.96 9.05
N SER A 164 9.87 35.01 8.34
CA SER A 164 8.52 34.51 8.60
C SER A 164 8.59 32.99 8.52
N ASN A 165 8.20 32.29 9.57
CA ASN A 165 8.07 30.81 9.58
C ASN A 165 6.98 30.30 8.60
N GLU A 166 6.73 31.02 7.51
CA GLU A 166 5.74 30.76 6.48
C GLU A 166 6.42 30.09 5.29
N SER A 167 6.10 28.82 5.09
CA SER A 167 6.38 28.10 3.85
C SER A 167 5.25 28.38 2.85
N TRP A 168 5.51 28.34 1.54
CA TRP A 168 4.46 28.45 0.52
C TRP A 168 3.36 27.37 0.69
N VAL A 169 3.69 26.24 1.34
CA VAL A 169 2.72 25.19 1.66
C VAL A 169 1.64 25.70 2.62
N ASN A 170 1.97 26.60 3.53
CA ASN A 170 1.00 27.17 4.47
C ASN A 170 -0.01 28.09 3.77
N ASN A 171 0.28 28.50 2.53
CA ASN A 171 -0.57 29.34 1.70
C ASN A 171 -1.42 28.54 0.70
N LEU A 172 -1.45 27.21 0.80
CA LEU A 172 -2.37 26.39 0.00
C LEU A 172 -3.81 26.62 0.50
N PRO A 173 -4.69 27.23 -0.31
CA PRO A 173 -6.06 27.44 0.09
C PRO A 173 -6.78 26.10 0.14
N ASP A 174 -7.63 25.91 1.15
CA ASP A 174 -8.58 24.80 1.15
C ASP A 174 -9.62 25.05 0.06
N THR A 175 -9.70 24.13 -0.90
CA THR A 175 -10.68 24.17 -2.02
C THR A 175 -11.84 23.22 -1.80
N SER A 176 -11.88 22.53 -0.65
CA SER A 176 -13.00 21.65 -0.33
C SER A 176 -14.29 22.47 -0.24
N GLU A 177 -15.26 22.11 -1.07
CA GLU A 177 -16.58 22.71 -0.98
C GLU A 177 -17.22 22.23 0.32
N PRO A 178 -17.65 23.15 1.22
CA PRO A 178 -18.35 22.73 2.42
C PRO A 178 -19.63 22.01 2.02
N TYR A 179 -19.82 20.81 2.56
CA TYR A 179 -21.03 20.02 2.29
C TYR A 179 -22.27 20.86 2.58
N ASN A 180 -23.18 20.99 1.60
CA ASN A 180 -24.42 21.72 1.83
C ASN A 180 -25.43 20.80 2.56
N LEU A 181 -25.28 20.71 3.88
CA LEU A 181 -26.17 19.93 4.74
C LEU A 181 -27.64 20.29 4.48
N GLY A 182 -27.95 21.57 4.26
CA GLY A 182 -29.33 22.02 4.01
C GLY A 182 -29.93 21.40 2.75
N MET A 183 -29.18 21.34 1.66
CA MET A 183 -29.65 20.76 0.40
C MET A 183 -29.84 19.24 0.50
N LEU A 184 -28.91 18.53 1.16
CA LEU A 184 -29.09 17.10 1.42
C LEU A 184 -30.32 16.84 2.30
N ASN A 185 -30.46 17.57 3.41
CA ASN A 185 -31.55 17.36 4.36
C ASN A 185 -32.91 17.60 3.70
N MET A 186 -33.01 18.64 2.86
CA MET A 186 -34.23 18.91 2.08
C MET A 186 -34.54 17.77 1.10
N TYR A 187 -33.52 17.21 0.44
CA TYR A 187 -33.68 16.08 -0.47
C TYR A 187 -34.13 14.81 0.27
N LEU A 188 -33.45 14.46 1.37
CA LEU A 188 -33.80 13.33 2.23
C LEU A 188 -35.22 13.48 2.79
N ASP A 189 -35.58 14.66 3.29
CA ASP A 189 -36.94 14.94 3.77
C ASP A 189 -37.99 14.73 2.67
N GLY A 190 -37.68 15.11 1.43
CA GLY A 190 -38.55 14.88 0.27
C GLY A 190 -38.80 13.38 0.02
N ILE A 191 -37.74 12.56 0.04
CA ILE A 191 -37.85 11.10 -0.12
C ILE A 191 -38.64 10.49 1.03
N LEU A 192 -38.30 10.86 2.27
CA LEU A 192 -38.95 10.30 3.45
C LEU A 192 -40.45 10.64 3.48
N LYS A 193 -40.83 11.90 3.21
CA LYS A 193 -42.26 12.30 3.16
C LYS A 193 -43.03 11.62 2.03
N LYS A 194 -42.37 11.26 0.92
CA LYS A 194 -43.00 10.60 -0.22
C LYS A 194 -43.32 9.13 0.05
N HIS A 195 -42.44 8.43 0.77
CA HIS A 195 -42.50 6.97 0.93
C HIS A 195 -42.93 6.49 2.31
N LEU A 196 -42.92 7.36 3.34
CA LEU A 196 -43.20 6.98 4.72
C LEU A 196 -44.45 7.66 5.29
N ASN A 197 -45.01 7.00 6.30
CA ASN A 197 -46.11 7.54 7.07
C ASN A 197 -45.62 8.61 8.06
N HIS A 198 -46.50 9.48 8.55
CA HIS A 198 -46.15 10.56 9.49
C HIS A 198 -45.29 10.08 10.68
N ASN A 199 -45.66 8.96 11.31
CA ASN A 199 -44.92 8.43 12.45
C ASN A 199 -43.54 7.86 12.03
N GLU A 200 -43.47 7.14 10.92
CA GLU A 200 -42.22 6.58 10.37
C GLU A 200 -41.24 7.70 9.98
N TYR A 201 -41.77 8.74 9.33
CA TYR A 201 -41.04 9.95 8.95
C TYR A 201 -40.40 10.62 10.17
N HIS A 202 -41.21 10.95 11.19
CA HIS A 202 -40.72 11.63 12.38
C HIS A 202 -39.75 10.75 13.19
N VAL A 203 -39.95 9.43 13.26
CA VAL A 203 -38.99 8.51 13.90
C VAL A 203 -37.62 8.61 13.22
N LEU A 204 -37.55 8.59 11.88
CA LEU A 204 -36.27 8.68 11.17
C LEU A 204 -35.66 10.08 11.25
N ARG A 205 -36.44 11.12 10.98
CA ARG A 205 -36.01 12.53 11.06
C ARG A 205 -35.37 12.84 12.42
N LEU A 206 -36.06 12.50 13.52
CA LEU A 206 -35.59 12.76 14.89
C LEU A 206 -34.47 11.82 15.32
N SER A 207 -34.48 10.56 14.85
CA SER A 207 -33.43 9.58 15.19
C SER A 207 -32.08 9.92 14.56
N TYR A 208 -32.09 10.46 13.34
CA TYR A 208 -30.86 10.80 12.62
C TYR A 208 -30.50 12.28 12.75
N GLY A 209 -31.46 13.12 13.15
CA GLY A 209 -31.26 14.55 13.30
C GLY A 209 -31.06 15.23 11.95
N LEU A 210 -31.98 15.01 11.01
CA LEU A 210 -31.85 15.53 9.65
C LEU A 210 -31.93 17.05 9.65
N ASP A 211 -32.99 17.64 10.19
CA ASP A 211 -33.23 19.08 10.26
C ASP A 211 -33.31 19.60 11.71
N CYS A 212 -32.96 18.76 12.68
CA CYS A 212 -32.97 19.09 14.10
C CYS A 212 -31.90 18.29 14.86
N ASP A 213 -31.69 18.62 16.13
CA ASP A 213 -30.82 17.83 16.99
C ASP A 213 -31.28 16.37 17.09
N LYS A 214 -30.34 15.45 17.27
CA LYS A 214 -30.63 14.02 17.40
C LYS A 214 -31.34 13.74 18.73
N HIS A 215 -32.50 13.08 18.65
CA HIS A 215 -33.29 12.71 19.81
C HIS A 215 -33.06 11.25 20.22
N SER A 216 -33.17 10.97 21.53
CA SER A 216 -33.19 9.62 22.06
C SER A 216 -34.54 8.93 21.79
N ALA A 217 -34.56 7.60 21.77
CA ALA A 217 -35.79 6.83 21.52
C ALA A 217 -36.93 7.15 22.52
N LYS A 218 -36.58 7.54 23.76
CA LYS A 218 -37.56 7.98 24.77
C LYS A 218 -38.18 9.33 24.39
N GLN A 219 -37.36 10.31 24.03
CA GLN A 219 -37.84 11.63 23.60
C GLN A 219 -38.70 11.55 22.33
N ILE A 220 -38.34 10.64 21.40
CA ILE A 220 -39.14 10.38 20.20
C ILE A 220 -40.49 9.74 20.55
N ALA A 221 -40.51 8.79 21.49
CA ALA A 221 -41.74 8.18 21.97
C ALA A 221 -42.66 9.22 22.64
N ASP A 222 -42.09 10.12 23.45
CA ASP A 222 -42.83 11.22 24.08
C ASP A 222 -43.40 12.18 23.02
N TYR A 223 -42.60 12.55 22.01
CA TYR A 223 -43.02 13.42 20.90
C TYR A 223 -44.18 12.82 20.09
N LEU A 224 -44.13 11.50 19.83
CA LEU A 224 -45.16 10.79 19.07
C LEU A 224 -46.31 10.28 19.96
N SER A 225 -46.33 10.63 21.25
CA SER A 225 -47.33 10.17 22.22
C SER A 225 -47.48 8.64 22.29
N ILE A 226 -46.39 7.89 22.09
CA ILE A 226 -46.36 6.43 22.19
C ILE A 226 -46.21 6.05 23.66
N SER A 227 -47.32 5.69 24.31
CA SER A 227 -47.34 5.30 25.72
C SER A 227 -47.10 3.80 25.92
N GLY A 228 -46.29 3.44 26.92
CA GLY A 228 -46.04 2.06 27.34
C GLY A 228 -44.64 1.84 27.94
N VAL A 229 -44.50 0.82 28.79
CA VAL A 229 -43.22 0.46 29.46
C VAL A 229 -42.13 0.09 28.43
N SER A 230 -42.53 -0.35 27.22
CA SER A 230 -41.68 -0.73 26.09
C SER A 230 -41.67 0.29 24.94
N ALA A 231 -42.07 1.55 25.17
CA ALA A 231 -42.22 2.55 24.10
C ALA A 231 -40.94 2.78 23.27
N TYR A 232 -39.76 2.74 23.90
CA TYR A 232 -38.46 2.89 23.22
C TYR A 232 -38.15 1.71 22.26
N VAL A 233 -38.62 0.51 22.58
CA VAL A 233 -38.48 -0.69 21.73
C VAL A 233 -39.33 -0.50 20.48
N ARG A 234 -40.57 -0.04 20.64
CA ARG A 234 -41.50 0.23 19.55
C ARG A 234 -40.98 1.29 18.58
N VAL A 235 -40.30 2.33 19.09
CA VAL A 235 -39.62 3.34 18.23
C VAL A 235 -38.50 2.70 17.39
N SER A 236 -37.76 1.74 17.96
CA SER A 236 -36.69 1.03 17.24
C SER A 236 -37.25 0.06 16.19
N GLU A 237 -38.37 -0.59 16.46
CA GLU A 237 -39.10 -1.40 15.48
C GLU A 237 -39.64 -0.54 14.33
N LEU A 238 -40.29 0.59 14.62
CA LEU A 238 -40.76 1.54 13.61
C LEU A 238 -39.62 2.10 12.77
N LYS A 239 -38.47 2.38 13.40
CA LYS A 239 -37.26 2.80 12.69
C LYS A 239 -36.81 1.74 11.68
N LYS A 240 -36.74 0.47 12.10
CA LYS A 240 -36.34 -0.65 11.24
C LYS A 240 -37.31 -0.82 10.07
N GLN A 241 -38.61 -0.84 10.35
CA GLN A 241 -39.66 -0.95 9.34
C GLN A 241 -39.61 0.19 8.32
N ALA A 242 -39.40 1.43 8.79
CA ALA A 242 -39.27 2.59 7.92
C ALA A 242 -38.06 2.48 6.99
N VAL A 243 -36.91 1.99 7.48
CA VAL A 243 -35.72 1.75 6.65
C VAL A 243 -35.97 0.65 5.61
N GLU A 244 -36.56 -0.47 6.00
CA GLU A 244 -36.89 -1.57 5.07
C GLU A 244 -37.82 -1.09 3.95
N LYS A 245 -38.83 -0.29 4.31
CA LYS A 245 -39.78 0.30 3.35
C LYS A 245 -39.11 1.28 2.39
N LEU A 246 -38.09 2.03 2.81
CA LEU A 246 -37.31 2.86 1.90
C LEU A 246 -36.46 2.03 0.95
N ILE A 247 -35.82 0.96 1.44
CA ILE A 247 -35.01 0.06 0.62
C ILE A 247 -35.84 -0.58 -0.51
N GLU A 248 -37.10 -0.93 -0.23
CA GLU A 248 -37.99 -1.54 -1.21
C GLU A 248 -38.57 -0.56 -2.23
N ASN A 249 -38.78 0.70 -1.85
CA ASN A 249 -39.58 1.66 -2.64
C ASN A 249 -38.79 2.82 -3.26
N VAL A 250 -37.55 3.06 -2.82
CA VAL A 250 -36.69 4.13 -3.36
C VAL A 250 -35.84 3.55 -4.48
N ASP A 251 -35.83 4.24 -5.62
CA ASP A 251 -34.98 3.83 -6.74
C ASP A 251 -33.50 4.10 -6.42
N HIS A 252 -32.65 3.09 -6.61
CA HIS A 252 -31.21 3.15 -6.37
C HIS A 252 -30.51 4.32 -7.09
N SER A 253 -31.01 4.72 -8.26
CA SER A 253 -30.48 5.87 -9.02
C SER A 253 -30.57 7.19 -8.25
N GLN A 254 -31.56 7.34 -7.36
CA GLN A 254 -31.81 8.57 -6.59
C GLN A 254 -30.82 8.78 -5.44
N VAL A 255 -30.03 7.77 -5.08
CA VAL A 255 -29.09 7.82 -3.96
C VAL A 255 -27.63 7.70 -4.43
N LEU A 256 -27.42 7.33 -5.70
CA LEU A 256 -26.10 7.04 -6.27
C LEU A 256 -25.17 8.26 -6.27
N ASP A 257 -25.70 9.46 -6.50
CA ASP A 257 -24.91 10.70 -6.53
C ASP A 257 -24.37 11.12 -5.14
N TYR A 258 -24.82 10.45 -4.07
CA TYR A 258 -24.44 10.73 -2.69
C TYR A 258 -23.65 9.59 -2.01
N LEU A 259 -23.32 8.52 -2.76
CA LEU A 259 -22.50 7.38 -2.32
C LEU A 259 -21.06 7.49 -2.83
#